data_AF-A0A1J5P5U3-F1
#
_entry.id   AF-A0A1J5P5U3-F1
#
_cell.length_a   1.000
_cell.length_b   1.000
_cell.length_c   1.000
_cell.angle_alpha   90.00
_cell.angle_beta   90.00
_cell.angle_gamma   90.00
#
_symmetry.space_group_name_H-M   'P 1'
#
loop_
_entity.id
_entity.type
_entity.pdbx_description
1 polymer ?
#
loop_
_entity_poly.entity_id
_entity_poly.type
_entity_poly.pdbx_seq_one_letter_code
_entity_poly.pdbx_strand_id
1 'polypeptide(L)'
;MVEQAVTQAANLKRRAATLVEGFSQFKLQQGTPDEAMALVERAMQHWQRTRSRESFVRDITDPGKGFFDRDMYVFVLDRRGTYLSFGGNPAKVGTLVQDIPGIDGQGLVDDIFGQAAREPGWVEYDINNPTTGRVQSKMSFVQAADDLVVGCGVYKNLALT
;
A
#
# COMPACT_ATOMS: atom_id res chain seq x y z
N MET A 1 -1.15 -42.52 -28.89
CA MET A 1 -0.29 -41.34 -28.65
C MET A 1 -1.05 -40.01 -28.73
N VAL A 2 -1.89 -39.77 -29.76
CA VAL A 2 -2.65 -38.50 -29.89
C VAL A 2 -3.67 -38.27 -28.76
N GLU A 3 -4.37 -39.31 -28.32
CA GLU A 3 -5.43 -39.22 -27.30
C GLU A 3 -4.91 -38.85 -25.90
N GLN A 4 -3.70 -39.30 -25.55
CA GLN A 4 -3.02 -38.91 -24.31
C GLN A 4 -2.59 -37.44 -24.32
N ALA A 5 -2.11 -36.93 -25.47
CA ALA A 5 -1.72 -35.53 -25.61
C ALA A 5 -2.92 -34.58 -25.50
N VAL A 6 -4.07 -34.94 -26.10
CA VAL A 6 -5.32 -34.18 -25.98
C VAL A 6 -5.81 -34.13 -24.53
N THR A 7 -5.74 -35.26 -23.82
CA THR A 7 -6.13 -35.35 -22.41
C THR A 7 -5.21 -34.50 -21.52
N GLN A 8 -3.91 -34.50 -21.77
CA GLN A 8 -2.94 -33.67 -21.03
C GLN A 8 -3.16 -32.18 -21.28
N ALA A 9 -3.41 -31.76 -22.53
CA ALA A 9 -3.70 -30.37 -22.86
C ALA A 9 -5.00 -29.88 -22.21
N ALA A 10 -6.05 -30.72 -22.20
CA ALA A 10 -7.31 -30.40 -21.53
C ALA A 10 -7.14 -30.24 -20.01
N ASN A 11 -6.34 -31.11 -19.38
CA ASN A 11 -6.02 -31.03 -17.96
C ASN A 11 -5.17 -29.80 -17.62
N LEU A 12 -4.21 -29.43 -18.47
CA LEU A 12 -3.40 -28.22 -18.30
C LEU A 12 -4.26 -26.96 -18.40
N LYS A 13 -5.16 -26.88 -19.40
CA LYS A 13 -6.09 -25.76 -19.55
C LYS A 13 -7.02 -25.63 -18.34
N ARG A 14 -7.50 -26.75 -17.80
CA ARG A 14 -8.36 -26.76 -16.61
C ARG A 14 -7.62 -26.30 -15.36
N ARG A 15 -6.37 -26.76 -15.17
CA ARG A 15 -5.49 -26.30 -14.08
C ARG A 15 -5.17 -24.81 -14.21
N ALA A 16 -4.88 -24.33 -15.42
CA ALA A 16 -4.66 -22.91 -15.67
C ALA A 16 -5.91 -22.07 -15.37
N ALA A 17 -7.10 -22.55 -15.74
CA ALA A 17 -8.36 -21.87 -15.42
C ALA A 17 -8.62 -21.82 -13.91
N THR A 18 -8.48 -22.93 -13.19
CA THR A 18 -8.63 -22.97 -11.72
C THR A 18 -7.59 -22.09 -11.01
N LEU A 19 -6.36 -22.03 -11.52
CA LEU A 19 -5.32 -21.14 -10.99
C LEU A 19 -5.69 -19.66 -11.20
N VAL A 20 -6.16 -19.29 -12.40
CA VAL A 20 -6.61 -17.91 -12.71
C VAL A 20 -7.80 -17.50 -11.84
N GLU A 21 -8.72 -18.42 -11.59
CA GLU A 21 -9.90 -18.19 -10.74
C GLU A 21 -9.53 -18.05 -9.26
N GLY A 22 -8.59 -18.86 -8.76
CA GLY A 22 -8.01 -18.72 -7.43
C GLY A 22 -7.21 -17.41 -7.26
N PHE A 23 -6.39 -17.04 -8.25
CA PHE A 23 -5.68 -15.76 -8.28
C PHE A 23 -6.64 -14.56 -8.28
N SER A 24 -7.79 -14.71 -8.95
CA SER A 24 -8.83 -13.68 -8.97
C SER A 24 -9.49 -13.51 -7.61
N GLN A 25 -9.73 -14.58 -6.86
CA GLN A 25 -10.27 -14.50 -5.49
C GLN A 25 -9.27 -13.90 -4.49
N PHE A 26 -7.96 -14.15 -4.65
CA PHE A 26 -6.93 -13.49 -3.83
C PHE A 26 -6.73 -12.01 -4.18
N LYS A 27 -6.80 -11.65 -5.47
CA LYS A 27 -6.85 -10.25 -5.91
C LYS A 27 -8.04 -9.48 -5.32
N LEU A 28 -9.16 -10.14 -5.01
CA LEU A 28 -10.31 -9.47 -4.40
C LEU A 28 -10.02 -8.96 -2.97
N GLN A 29 -9.04 -9.51 -2.26
CA GLN A 29 -8.74 -9.12 -0.87
C GLN A 29 -7.57 -8.13 -0.74
N GLN A 30 -6.71 -7.99 -1.76
CA GLN A 30 -5.55 -7.11 -1.72
C GLN A 30 -5.58 -6.06 -2.83
N GLY A 31 -5.17 -4.85 -2.48
CA GLY A 31 -4.99 -3.76 -3.42
C GLY A 31 -3.84 -3.99 -4.40
N THR A 32 -3.99 -3.41 -5.59
CA THR A 32 -2.97 -3.40 -6.65
C THR A 32 -2.16 -2.12 -6.63
N PRO A 33 -0.94 -2.11 -7.22
CA PRO A 33 -0.14 -0.88 -7.32
C PRO A 33 -0.88 0.29 -7.98
N ASP A 34 -1.65 0.01 -9.04
CA ASP A 34 -2.42 1.03 -9.76
C ASP A 34 -3.53 1.63 -8.89
N GLU A 35 -4.22 0.80 -8.09
CA GLU A 35 -5.25 1.27 -7.15
C GLU A 35 -4.64 2.12 -6.02
N ALA A 36 -3.46 1.75 -5.53
CA ALA A 36 -2.75 2.55 -4.53
C ALA A 36 -2.32 3.92 -5.08
N MET A 37 -1.81 3.97 -6.31
CA MET A 37 -1.51 5.23 -7.00
C MET A 37 -2.77 6.09 -7.16
N ALA A 38 -3.90 5.49 -7.57
CA ALA A 38 -5.17 6.20 -7.71
C ALA A 38 -5.68 6.75 -6.37
N LEU A 39 -5.47 6.04 -5.25
CA LEU A 39 -5.79 6.53 -3.92
C LEU A 39 -4.94 7.74 -3.52
N VAL A 40 -3.63 7.71 -3.80
CA VAL A 40 -2.74 8.87 -3.55
C VAL A 40 -3.15 10.06 -4.43
N GLU A 41 -3.44 9.83 -5.71
CA GLU A 41 -3.89 10.88 -6.61
C GLU A 41 -5.17 11.55 -6.10
N ARG A 42 -6.16 10.76 -5.68
CA ARG A 42 -7.40 11.28 -5.06
C ARG A 42 -7.11 12.10 -3.80
N ALA A 43 -6.19 11.64 -2.95
CA ALA A 43 -5.77 12.39 -1.77
C ALA A 43 -5.09 13.71 -2.14
N MET A 44 -4.22 13.73 -3.14
CA MET A 44 -3.56 14.96 -3.61
C MET A 44 -4.54 15.94 -4.25
N GLN A 45 -5.55 15.46 -4.97
CA GLN A 45 -6.64 16.32 -5.45
C GLN A 45 -7.46 16.91 -4.28
N HIS A 46 -7.67 16.14 -3.20
CA HIS A 46 -8.32 16.64 -1.99
C HIS A 46 -7.49 17.69 -1.26
N TRP A 47 -6.17 17.49 -1.20
CA TRP A 47 -5.20 18.47 -0.68
C TRP A 47 -5.33 19.82 -1.40
N GLN A 48 -5.29 19.80 -2.74
CA GLN A 48 -5.38 20.99 -3.58
C GLN A 48 -6.69 21.78 -3.42
N ARG A 49 -7.80 21.07 -3.13
CA ARG A 49 -9.13 21.67 -2.92
C ARG A 49 -9.28 22.25 -1.52
N THR A 50 -8.81 21.54 -0.50
CA THR A 50 -8.99 21.91 0.91
C THR A 50 -8.07 23.06 1.31
N ARG A 51 -6.80 23.05 0.87
CA ARG A 51 -5.76 24.04 1.22
C ARG A 51 -5.63 24.37 2.72
N SER A 52 -6.03 23.44 3.60
CA SER A 52 -5.86 23.51 5.04
C SER A 52 -5.28 22.18 5.50
N ARG A 53 -4.12 22.25 6.17
CA ARG A 53 -3.43 21.09 6.74
C ARG A 53 -4.33 20.34 7.69
N GLU A 54 -4.95 21.04 8.64
CA GLU A 54 -5.79 20.47 9.69
C GLU A 54 -7.01 19.75 9.11
N SER A 55 -7.68 20.37 8.13
CA SER A 55 -8.85 19.75 7.50
C SER A 55 -8.45 18.57 6.63
N PHE A 56 -7.33 18.66 5.92
CA PHE A 56 -6.81 17.56 5.11
C PHE A 56 -6.48 16.34 5.98
N VAL A 57 -5.68 16.51 7.04
CA VAL A 57 -5.26 15.38 7.88
C VAL A 57 -6.42 14.70 8.60
N ARG A 58 -7.42 15.48 9.02
CA ARG A 58 -8.66 14.96 9.60
C ARG A 58 -9.46 14.17 8.57
N ASP A 59 -9.66 14.73 7.39
CA ASP A 59 -10.47 14.13 6.34
C ASP A 59 -9.84 12.84 5.79
N ILE A 60 -8.51 12.74 5.69
CA ILE A 60 -7.84 11.48 5.28
C ILE A 60 -8.18 10.34 6.26
N THR A 61 -8.26 10.65 7.56
CA THR A 61 -8.51 9.64 8.60
C THR A 61 -9.99 9.27 8.70
N ASP A 62 -10.90 10.16 8.31
CA ASP A 62 -12.35 9.94 8.35
C ASP A 62 -12.77 8.78 7.43
N PRO A 63 -13.32 7.67 7.98
CA PRO A 63 -13.76 6.53 7.18
C PRO A 63 -14.80 6.88 6.12
N GLY A 64 -15.63 7.90 6.37
CA GLY A 64 -16.66 8.37 5.44
C GLY A 64 -16.10 9.05 4.18
N LYS A 65 -14.81 9.41 4.16
CA LYS A 65 -14.14 10.06 3.02
C LYS A 65 -13.53 9.06 2.04
N GLY A 66 -13.42 7.78 2.42
CA GLY A 66 -13.03 6.70 1.52
C GLY A 66 -11.58 6.78 1.03
N PHE A 67 -10.65 7.10 1.92
CA PHE A 67 -9.19 7.10 1.68
C PHE A 67 -8.52 5.78 2.12
N PHE A 68 -9.27 4.70 2.08
CA PHE A 68 -8.80 3.33 2.28
C PHE A 68 -9.63 2.39 1.40
N ASP A 69 -9.05 1.26 1.03
CA ASP A 69 -9.71 0.17 0.32
C ASP A 69 -9.03 -1.15 0.70
N ARG A 70 -9.78 -2.08 1.30
CA ARG A 70 -9.28 -3.38 1.76
C ARG A 70 -8.04 -3.23 2.66
N ASP A 71 -6.86 -3.59 2.16
CA ASP A 71 -5.57 -3.50 2.86
C ASP A 71 -4.77 -2.23 2.53
N MET A 72 -5.24 -1.43 1.56
CA MET A 72 -4.68 -0.14 1.18
C MET A 72 -5.27 0.99 2.02
N TYR A 73 -4.42 1.93 2.40
CA TYR A 73 -4.82 3.13 3.12
C TYR A 73 -3.89 4.28 2.74
N VAL A 74 -4.46 5.48 2.63
CA VAL A 74 -3.68 6.69 2.53
C VAL A 74 -3.14 7.04 3.91
N PHE A 75 -1.86 7.33 3.99
CA PHE A 75 -1.21 7.90 5.17
C PHE A 75 -0.62 9.27 4.84
N VAL A 76 -0.46 10.09 5.88
CA VAL A 76 0.24 11.37 5.79
C VAL A 76 1.33 11.39 6.85
N LEU A 77 2.57 11.65 6.44
CA LEU A 77 3.74 11.71 7.31
C LEU A 77 4.30 13.13 7.40
N ASP A 78 4.75 13.51 8.59
CA ASP A 78 5.68 14.63 8.76
C ASP A 78 7.15 14.18 8.64
N ARG A 79 8.06 15.15 8.59
CA ARG A 79 9.51 14.89 8.42
C ARG A 79 10.14 14.06 9.54
N ARG A 80 9.46 13.91 10.69
CA ARG A 80 9.93 13.08 11.80
C ARG A 80 9.49 11.62 11.65
N GLY A 81 8.65 11.31 10.67
CA GLY A 81 8.03 10.00 10.51
C GLY A 81 6.75 9.84 11.34
N THR A 82 6.13 10.93 11.81
CA THR A 82 4.86 10.86 12.54
C THR A 82 3.71 10.67 11.58
N TYR A 83 2.86 9.68 11.83
CA TYR A 83 1.58 9.52 11.13
C TYR A 83 0.62 10.64 11.55
N LEU A 84 0.49 11.68 10.73
CA LEU A 84 -0.52 12.73 10.91
C LEU A 84 -1.92 12.27 10.50
N SER A 85 -1.98 11.27 9.62
CA SER A 85 -3.23 10.67 9.16
C SER A 85 -3.03 9.22 8.80
N PHE A 86 -4.10 8.45 8.97
CA PHE A 86 -4.14 7.05 8.56
C PHE A 86 -5.56 6.69 8.16
N GLY A 87 -5.76 6.38 6.88
CA GLY A 87 -7.07 6.08 6.30
C GLY A 87 -7.81 5.00 7.08
N GLY A 88 -8.99 5.33 7.61
CA GLY A 88 -9.87 4.40 8.29
C GLY A 88 -9.39 3.89 9.67
N ASN A 89 -8.22 4.33 10.16
CA ASN A 89 -7.69 3.87 11.45
C ASN A 89 -7.10 5.01 12.30
N PRO A 90 -7.95 5.73 13.06
CA PRO A 90 -7.52 6.81 13.94
C PRO A 90 -6.49 6.41 15.00
N ALA A 91 -6.44 5.14 15.40
CA ALA A 91 -5.51 4.67 16.44
C ALA A 91 -4.04 4.69 16.01
N LYS A 92 -3.77 4.83 14.69
CA LYS A 92 -2.41 4.98 14.17
C LYS A 92 -1.92 6.42 14.14
N VAL A 93 -2.82 7.40 14.24
CA VAL A 93 -2.44 8.82 14.23
C VAL A 93 -1.61 9.15 15.47
N GLY A 94 -0.47 9.83 15.26
CA GLY A 94 0.49 10.18 16.30
C GLY A 94 1.56 9.12 16.59
N THR A 95 1.46 7.92 15.99
CA THR A 95 2.53 6.92 16.05
C THR A 95 3.66 7.24 15.09
N LEU A 96 4.83 6.62 15.30
CA LEU A 96 6.02 6.84 14.47
C LEU A 96 6.25 5.65 13.52
N VAL A 97 6.78 5.92 12.34
CA VAL A 97 7.28 4.87 11.42
C VAL A 97 8.34 4.00 12.10
N GLN A 98 9.13 4.60 12.99
CA GLN A 98 10.16 3.97 13.79
C GLN A 98 9.62 2.95 14.80
N ASP A 99 8.31 3.00 15.12
CA ASP A 99 7.67 2.05 16.03
C ASP A 99 7.26 0.75 15.30
N ILE A 100 7.41 0.68 13.98
CA ILE A 100 7.06 -0.51 13.20
C ILE A 100 8.08 -1.63 13.49
N PRO A 101 7.65 -2.81 13.96
CA PRO A 101 8.59 -3.89 14.22
C PRO A 101 9.29 -4.39 12.97
N GLY A 102 10.61 -4.55 13.05
CA GLY A 102 11.41 -5.21 12.02
C GLY A 102 11.84 -4.33 10.85
N ILE A 103 11.69 -3.01 10.95
CA ILE A 103 12.16 -2.07 9.93
C ILE A 103 13.28 -1.17 10.47
N ASP A 104 14.21 -0.76 9.60
CA ASP A 104 15.01 0.43 9.81
C ASP A 104 14.12 1.67 9.61
N GLY A 105 13.46 2.09 10.70
CA GLY A 105 12.43 3.12 10.62
C GLY A 105 12.96 4.50 10.22
N GLN A 106 14.18 4.87 10.63
CA GLN A 106 14.76 6.15 10.21
C GLN A 106 15.18 6.08 8.74
N GLY A 107 15.81 4.97 8.32
CA GLY A 107 16.11 4.73 6.92
C GLY A 107 14.88 4.82 6.03
N LEU A 108 13.76 4.19 6.43
CA LEU A 108 12.51 4.29 5.67
C LEU A 108 11.99 5.72 5.58
N VAL A 109 12.02 6.49 6.67
CA VAL A 109 11.59 7.89 6.64
C VAL A 109 12.45 8.69 5.66
N ASP A 110 13.76 8.51 5.69
CA ASP A 110 14.69 9.20 4.80
C ASP A 110 14.44 8.81 3.33
N ASP A 111 14.19 7.53 3.04
CA ASP A 111 13.86 7.04 1.70
C ASP A 111 12.54 7.60 1.19
N ILE A 112 11.48 7.59 2.01
CA ILE A 112 10.16 8.16 1.68
C ILE A 112 10.28 9.63 1.29
N PHE A 113 10.93 10.42 2.14
CA PHE A 113 11.08 11.85 1.91
C PHE A 113 12.08 12.16 0.79
N GLY A 114 13.13 11.35 0.64
CA GLY A 114 14.10 11.47 -0.45
C GLY A 114 13.47 11.19 -1.80
N GLN A 115 12.63 10.15 -1.92
CA GLN A 115 11.88 9.86 -3.12
C GLN A 115 10.89 10.99 -3.44
N ALA A 116 10.01 11.33 -2.49
CA ALA A 116 8.96 12.33 -2.70
C ALA A 116 9.50 13.73 -3.04
N ALA A 117 10.69 14.08 -2.55
CA ALA A 117 11.36 15.35 -2.88
C ALA A 117 11.86 15.41 -4.34
N ARG A 118 12.12 14.26 -4.96
CA ARG A 118 12.54 14.17 -6.37
C ARG A 118 11.32 14.16 -7.28
N GLU A 119 10.41 13.22 -7.03
CA GLU A 119 9.19 13.01 -7.80
C GLU A 119 8.28 11.99 -7.09
N PRO A 120 6.97 11.96 -7.41
CA PRO A 120 6.11 10.86 -6.97
C PRO A 120 6.70 9.50 -7.36
N GLY A 121 6.78 8.55 -6.43
CA GLY A 121 7.43 7.28 -6.72
C GLY A 121 7.25 6.21 -5.64
N TRP A 122 7.80 5.02 -5.92
CA TRP A 122 7.68 3.86 -5.06
C TRP A 122 8.87 3.74 -4.10
N VAL A 123 8.57 3.44 -2.84
CA VAL A 123 9.56 3.06 -1.82
C VAL A 123 9.22 1.67 -1.30
N GLU A 124 10.20 0.78 -1.33
CA GLU A 124 10.07 -0.61 -0.89
C GLU A 124 10.71 -0.82 0.48
N TYR A 125 10.09 -1.64 1.31
CA TYR A 125 10.60 -1.98 2.63
C TYR A 125 10.00 -3.29 3.13
N ASP A 126 10.70 -3.93 4.04
CA ASP A 126 10.25 -5.14 4.70
C ASP A 126 9.71 -4.81 6.10
N ILE A 127 8.61 -5.47 6.48
CA ILE A 127 8.06 -5.40 7.84
C ILE A 127 7.99 -6.79 8.45
N ASN A 128 8.24 -6.89 9.75
CA ASN A 128 7.97 -8.12 10.48
C ASN A 128 6.52 -8.11 10.94
N ASN A 129 5.73 -9.06 10.42
CA ASN A 129 4.37 -9.22 10.89
C ASN A 129 4.39 -9.82 12.31
N PRO A 130 3.96 -9.08 13.35
CA PRO A 130 4.09 -9.55 14.73
C PRO A 130 3.18 -10.75 15.05
N THR A 131 2.09 -10.92 14.30
CA THR A 131 1.15 -12.02 14.48
C THR A 131 1.66 -13.33 13.89
N THR A 132 2.39 -13.27 12.77
CA THR A 132 2.87 -14.47 12.05
C THR A 132 4.37 -14.71 12.20
N GLY A 133 5.13 -13.72 12.66
CA GLY A 133 6.59 -13.73 12.72
C GLY A 133 7.28 -13.71 11.35
N ARG A 134 6.52 -13.57 10.26
CA ARG A 134 7.07 -13.57 8.89
C ARG A 134 7.45 -12.16 8.46
N VAL A 135 8.55 -12.08 7.72
CA VAL A 135 8.92 -10.89 6.94
C VAL A 135 7.93 -10.74 5.79
N GLN A 136 7.35 -9.56 5.64
CA GLN A 136 6.47 -9.20 4.54
C GLN A 136 7.05 -8.00 3.81
N SER A 137 7.32 -8.17 2.52
CA SER A 137 7.74 -7.07 1.66
C SER A 137 6.54 -6.19 1.32
N LYS A 138 6.70 -4.88 1.51
CA LYS A 138 5.71 -3.87 1.22
C LYS A 138 6.33 -2.82 0.31
N MET A 139 5.50 -2.18 -0.51
CA MET A 139 5.88 -0.99 -1.24
C MET A 139 4.84 0.09 -1.04
N SER A 140 5.25 1.34 -1.00
CA SER A 140 4.36 2.49 -0.89
C SER A 140 4.65 3.51 -1.98
N PHE A 141 3.62 3.91 -2.71
CA PHE A 141 3.70 5.05 -3.60
C PHE A 141 3.57 6.31 -2.76
N VAL A 142 4.51 7.23 -2.92
CA VAL A 142 4.63 8.43 -2.10
C VAL A 142 4.74 9.68 -2.96
N GLN A 143 4.11 10.76 -2.52
CA GLN A 143 4.11 12.05 -3.19
C GLN A 143 4.19 13.18 -2.16
N ALA A 144 5.01 14.20 -2.46
CA ALA A 144 5.14 15.37 -1.60
C ALA A 144 3.88 16.26 -1.64
N ALA A 145 3.51 16.77 -0.46
CA ALA A 145 2.48 17.79 -0.25
C ALA A 145 3.05 18.84 0.71
N ASP A 146 3.71 19.86 0.17
CA ASP A 146 4.49 20.85 0.91
C ASP A 146 5.55 20.19 1.83
N ASP A 147 5.44 20.34 3.15
CA ASP A 147 6.34 19.74 4.14
C ASP A 147 5.97 18.31 4.54
N LEU A 148 4.88 17.78 3.96
CA LEU A 148 4.34 16.46 4.23
C LEU A 148 4.60 15.49 3.07
N VAL A 149 4.47 14.20 3.38
CA VAL A 149 4.36 13.16 2.36
C VAL A 149 3.04 12.45 2.51
N VAL A 150 2.34 12.30 1.39
CA VAL A 150 1.15 11.48 1.26
C VAL A 150 1.54 10.18 0.58
N GLY A 151 1.07 9.05 1.09
CA GLY A 151 1.36 7.77 0.44
C GLY A 151 0.30 6.71 0.67
N CYS A 152 0.35 5.67 -0.15
CA CYS A 152 -0.47 4.48 -0.03
C CYS A 152 0.37 3.27 -0.42
N GLY A 153 0.20 2.16 0.28
CA GLY A 153 1.03 0.97 0.06
C GLY A 153 0.26 -0.29 -0.21
N VAL A 154 0.95 -1.23 -0.86
CA VAL A 154 0.48 -2.59 -1.16
C VAL A 154 1.52 -3.58 -0.69
N TYR A 155 1.06 -4.78 -0.31
CA TYR A 155 1.95 -5.88 0.00
C TYR A 155 2.50 -6.49 -1.29
N LYS A 156 3.82 -6.62 -1.37
CA LYS A 156 4.49 -7.41 -2.41
C LYS A 156 4.35 -8.87 -2.00
N ASN A 157 3.24 -9.50 -2.33
CA ASN A 157 3.21 -10.95 -2.24
C ASN A 157 4.11 -11.51 -3.34
N LEU A 158 5.29 -12.01 -2.91
CA LEU A 158 6.01 -13.05 -3.64
C LEU A 158 4.97 -14.09 -4.02
N ALA A 159 4.86 -14.39 -5.31
CA ALA A 159 4.38 -15.69 -5.72
C ALA A 159 5.29 -16.74 -5.05
N LEU A 160 4.90 -17.21 -3.87
CA LEU A 160 5.53 -18.37 -3.25
C LEU A 160 5.04 -19.59 -4.04
N THR A 161 5.84 -19.87 -5.08
CA THR A 161 6.24 -21.16 -5.65
C THR A 161 5.17 -22.26 -5.74
#